data_AF-A0A1C4Y4Y0-F1
#
_entry.id   AF-A0A1C4Y4Y0-F1
#
_cell.length_a   1.000
_cell.length_b   1.000
_cell.length_c   1.000
_cell.angle_alpha   90.00
_cell.angle_beta   90.00
_cell.angle_gamma   90.00
#
_symmetry.space_group_name_H-M   'P 1'
#
loop_
_entity.id
_entity.type
_entity.pdbx_description
1 polymer ?
#
loop_
_entity_poly.entity_id
_entity_poly.type
_entity_poly.pdbx_seq_one_letter_code
_entity_poly.pdbx_strand_id
1 'polypeptide(L)'
;MAKTDSTGSTWRYRWAHRQNERRQRAFRAADEAWRRRDDELRRLRNLAVSFHGSAQAGVGLPMELAPGEVVFWTLPAAQLVEVRHTAVLPAPELTVEADPPALRPRRPEGVKVVDAGLAVLTNRRLVLLGGRGRRDWAYGRMTGLSHDPGAPVTLIQVLDRRRTSGLLLPTGAAADFRFTLTLAFADAIEQRAAVVAELDELIAEHTAAQPKRPAVLTPAQARVTALVPGGRRTVAVGAALALLVPAMLVASNPPTRAGSERAAAATPGATGTPAPPHVAPAVQVRPSTSPEPSRARPAPPRGTPQPPVERRCGAPANPFGYDFCGGQRIRRPAAGVCDWFDCVPGFWSERGWLVQCRDGSVSRTGGQRDVCAGHEGLRRTVWR
;
A
#
# COMPACT_ATOMS: atom_id res chain seq x y z
N MET A 1 -30.99 -2.80 52.23
CA MET A 1 -30.20 -3.69 51.35
C MET A 1 -29.80 -2.92 50.10
N ALA A 2 -28.52 -2.88 49.75
CA ALA A 2 -28.07 -2.30 48.49
C ALA A 2 -28.21 -3.33 47.35
N LYS A 3 -28.78 -2.94 46.20
CA LYS A 3 -28.67 -3.74 44.96
C LYS A 3 -27.24 -3.59 44.45
N THR A 4 -26.51 -4.69 44.32
CA THR A 4 -25.16 -4.69 43.73
C THR A 4 -25.23 -4.60 42.21
N ASP A 5 -24.45 -3.69 41.60
CA ASP A 5 -24.41 -3.43 40.16
C ASP A 5 -23.69 -4.53 39.34
N SER A 6 -24.07 -5.79 39.56
CA SER A 6 -23.49 -6.98 38.91
C SER A 6 -23.55 -6.90 37.37
N THR A 7 -24.61 -6.30 36.82
CA THR A 7 -24.77 -6.09 35.37
C THR A 7 -23.68 -5.17 34.78
N GLY A 8 -23.19 -4.20 35.56
CA GLY A 8 -22.21 -3.20 35.13
C GLY A 8 -20.79 -3.75 34.90
N SER A 9 -20.44 -4.87 35.53
CA SER A 9 -19.13 -5.51 35.36
C SER A 9 -19.09 -6.44 34.15
N THR A 10 -20.06 -7.36 34.03
CA THR A 10 -20.00 -8.49 33.07
C THR A 10 -19.92 -8.05 31.61
N TRP A 11 -20.50 -6.91 31.24
CA TRP A 11 -20.41 -6.40 29.86
C TRP A 11 -19.02 -5.84 29.55
N ARG A 12 -18.33 -5.23 30.53
CA ARG A 12 -16.98 -4.66 30.39
C ARG A 12 -15.93 -5.75 30.21
N TYR A 13 -16.03 -6.83 30.98
CA TYR A 13 -15.23 -8.04 30.78
C TYR A 13 -15.47 -8.66 29.40
N ARG A 14 -16.74 -8.84 28.97
CA ARG A 14 -17.09 -9.34 27.64
C ARG A 14 -16.64 -8.42 26.50
N TRP A 15 -16.60 -7.10 26.71
CA TRP A 15 -16.01 -6.15 25.76
C TRP A 15 -14.50 -6.33 25.66
N ALA A 16 -13.78 -6.31 26.80
CA ALA A 16 -12.33 -6.43 26.84
C ALA A 16 -11.87 -7.75 26.21
N HIS A 17 -12.55 -8.87 26.52
CA HIS A 17 -12.30 -10.18 25.89
C HIS A 17 -12.39 -10.09 24.36
N ARG A 18 -13.54 -9.63 23.82
CA ARG A 18 -13.75 -9.56 22.36
C ARG A 18 -12.78 -8.62 21.65
N GLN A 19 -12.37 -7.52 22.29
CA GLN A 19 -11.36 -6.62 21.71
C GLN A 19 -9.96 -7.22 21.76
N ASN A 20 -9.60 -7.89 22.85
CA ASN A 20 -8.32 -8.60 22.97
C ASN A 20 -8.24 -9.76 21.96
N GLU A 21 -9.30 -10.55 21.80
CA GLU A 21 -9.38 -11.56 20.74
C GLU A 21 -9.20 -10.97 19.34
N ARG A 22 -9.87 -9.85 19.01
CA ARG A 22 -9.73 -9.19 17.71
C ARG A 22 -8.30 -8.71 17.48
N ARG A 23 -7.70 -8.03 18.47
CA ARG A 23 -6.31 -7.56 18.44
C ARG A 23 -5.32 -8.73 18.31
N GLN A 24 -5.55 -9.84 19.02
CA GLN A 24 -4.74 -11.05 18.92
C GLN A 24 -4.88 -11.77 17.57
N ARG A 25 -6.09 -11.85 17.00
CA ARG A 25 -6.32 -12.44 15.66
C ARG A 25 -5.62 -11.60 14.58
N ALA A 26 -5.76 -10.27 14.63
CA ALA A 26 -5.06 -9.36 13.72
C ALA A 26 -3.54 -9.45 13.88
N PHE A 27 -3.03 -9.50 15.12
CA PHE A 27 -1.61 -9.69 15.40
C PHE A 27 -1.08 -11.03 14.85
N ARG A 28 -1.79 -12.15 15.06
CA ARG A 28 -1.38 -13.46 14.52
C ARG A 28 -1.34 -13.45 13.00
N ALA A 29 -2.36 -12.93 12.33
CA ALA A 29 -2.37 -12.83 10.86
C ALA A 29 -1.21 -11.96 10.31
N ALA A 30 -0.83 -10.89 11.03
CA ALA A 30 0.32 -10.06 10.68
C ALA A 30 1.66 -10.77 10.96
N ASP A 31 1.81 -11.44 12.10
CA ASP A 31 2.99 -12.22 12.48
C ASP A 31 3.23 -13.40 11.51
N GLU A 32 2.16 -14.11 11.13
CA GLU A 32 2.19 -15.18 10.12
C GLU A 32 2.57 -14.67 8.73
N ALA A 33 2.10 -13.48 8.33
CA ALA A 33 2.49 -12.85 7.07
C ALA A 33 3.95 -12.36 7.09
N TRP A 34 4.37 -11.76 8.21
CA TRP A 34 5.74 -11.30 8.42
C TRP A 34 6.74 -12.48 8.38
N ARG A 35 6.44 -13.60 9.05
CA ARG A 35 7.26 -14.82 9.00
C ARG A 35 7.44 -15.34 7.57
N ARG A 36 6.35 -15.52 6.82
CA ARG A 36 6.43 -16.01 5.42
C ARG A 36 7.31 -15.12 4.54
N ARG A 37 7.33 -13.80 4.76
CA ARG A 37 8.20 -12.89 4.01
C ARG A 37 9.66 -12.96 4.48
N ASP A 38 9.89 -13.16 5.78
CA ASP A 38 11.22 -13.37 6.38
C ASP A 38 11.85 -14.67 5.89
N ASP A 39 11.08 -15.77 5.89
CA ASP A 39 11.46 -17.06 5.34
C ASP A 39 11.86 -16.95 3.86
N GLU A 40 11.08 -16.22 3.05
CA GLU A 40 11.37 -16.02 1.62
C GLU A 40 12.59 -15.09 1.39
N LEU A 41 12.75 -14.01 2.17
CA LEU A 41 13.97 -13.18 2.09
C LEU A 41 15.22 -14.01 2.42
N ARG A 42 15.16 -14.84 3.46
CA ARG A 42 16.26 -15.75 3.84
C ARG A 42 16.51 -16.83 2.78
N ARG A 43 15.46 -17.37 2.15
CA ARG A 43 15.56 -18.28 0.99
C ARG A 43 16.34 -17.61 -0.15
N LEU A 44 15.90 -16.43 -0.58
CA LEU A 44 16.53 -15.67 -1.68
C LEU A 44 17.99 -15.32 -1.35
N ARG A 45 18.26 -14.82 -0.14
CA ARG A 45 19.64 -14.54 0.34
C ARG A 45 20.53 -15.78 0.30
N ASN A 46 20.04 -16.92 0.78
CA ASN A 46 20.79 -18.16 0.77
C ASN A 46 21.07 -18.63 -0.67
N LEU A 47 20.07 -18.57 -1.56
CA LEU A 47 20.21 -18.90 -2.98
C LEU A 47 21.22 -17.98 -3.70
N ALA A 48 21.27 -16.68 -3.36
CA ALA A 48 22.24 -15.73 -3.91
C ALA A 48 23.68 -16.00 -3.45
N VAL A 49 23.86 -16.38 -2.18
CA VAL A 49 25.17 -16.75 -1.63
C VAL A 49 25.65 -18.09 -2.21
N SER A 50 24.80 -19.12 -2.21
CA SER A 50 25.09 -20.45 -2.76
C SER A 50 24.90 -20.55 -4.28
N PHE A 51 24.85 -19.42 -5.00
CA PHE A 51 24.60 -19.43 -6.44
C PHE A 51 25.79 -20.02 -7.20
N HIS A 52 25.60 -21.22 -7.75
CA HIS A 52 26.53 -21.87 -8.67
C HIS A 52 25.78 -22.74 -9.66
N GLY A 53 26.32 -22.88 -10.86
CA GLY A 53 25.76 -23.77 -11.89
C GLY A 53 26.24 -25.20 -11.73
N SER A 54 25.86 -26.04 -12.68
CA SER A 54 26.42 -27.37 -12.86
C SER A 54 26.71 -27.65 -14.34
N ALA A 55 27.87 -28.26 -14.61
CA ALA A 55 28.16 -28.81 -15.94
C ALA A 55 27.28 -30.06 -16.21
N GLN A 56 26.94 -30.83 -15.17
CA GLN A 56 26.07 -32.01 -15.29
C GLN A 56 24.64 -31.63 -15.72
N ALA A 57 24.15 -30.46 -15.33
CA ALA A 57 22.88 -29.91 -15.80
C ALA A 57 22.87 -29.48 -17.28
N GLY A 58 24.04 -29.49 -17.93
CA GLY A 58 24.20 -29.34 -19.38
C GLY A 58 24.12 -30.63 -20.18
N VAL A 59 24.24 -31.80 -19.54
CA VAL A 59 24.28 -33.09 -20.22
C VAL A 59 22.92 -33.40 -20.85
N GLY A 60 22.92 -33.68 -22.16
CA GLY A 60 21.71 -33.96 -22.93
C GLY A 60 20.94 -32.73 -23.42
N LEU A 61 21.41 -31.50 -23.17
CA LEU A 61 20.83 -30.31 -23.79
C LEU A 61 21.16 -30.25 -25.29
N PRO A 62 20.23 -29.82 -26.17
CA PRO A 62 20.48 -29.68 -27.60
C PRO A 62 21.25 -28.38 -27.94
N MET A 63 22.35 -28.13 -27.22
CA MET A 63 23.29 -27.03 -27.47
C MET A 63 24.68 -27.35 -26.94
N GLU A 64 25.71 -26.88 -27.65
CA GLU A 64 27.08 -26.91 -27.16
C GLU A 64 27.31 -25.83 -26.09
N LEU A 65 27.92 -26.25 -24.98
CA LEU A 65 28.43 -25.38 -23.91
C LEU A 65 29.92 -25.12 -24.14
N ALA A 66 30.34 -23.86 -24.02
CA ALA A 66 31.76 -23.51 -24.14
C ALA A 66 32.56 -23.98 -22.89
N PRO A 67 33.90 -24.16 -22.97
CA PRO A 67 34.70 -24.58 -21.82
C PRO A 67 34.49 -23.67 -20.59
N GLY A 68 34.11 -24.26 -19.44
CA GLY A 68 33.76 -23.52 -18.22
C GLY A 68 32.39 -22.81 -18.25
N GLU A 69 31.54 -23.08 -19.25
CA GLU A 69 30.13 -22.70 -19.22
C GLU A 69 29.32 -23.72 -18.42
N VAL A 70 28.57 -23.25 -17.42
CA VAL A 70 27.73 -24.09 -16.55
C VAL A 70 26.27 -23.64 -16.62
N VAL A 71 25.35 -24.58 -16.49
CA VAL A 71 23.91 -24.31 -16.50
C VAL A 71 23.45 -24.01 -15.08
N PHE A 72 22.77 -22.88 -14.88
CA PHE A 72 22.07 -22.55 -13.64
C PHE A 72 20.64 -23.10 -13.64
N TRP A 73 19.93 -23.00 -14.78
CA TRP A 73 18.49 -23.26 -14.85
C TRP A 73 18.03 -23.60 -16.27
N THR A 74 16.98 -24.41 -16.39
CA THR A 74 16.34 -24.78 -17.66
C THR A 74 14.82 -24.79 -17.52
N LEU A 75 14.10 -24.47 -18.61
CA LEU A 75 12.63 -24.44 -18.61
C LEU A 75 12.04 -24.73 -20.01
N PRO A 76 11.23 -25.79 -20.17
CA PRO A 76 10.48 -26.04 -21.40
C PRO A 76 9.28 -25.10 -21.56
N ALA A 77 8.77 -24.97 -22.79
CA ALA A 77 7.62 -24.15 -23.16
C ALA A 77 7.77 -22.63 -22.89
N ALA A 78 9.01 -22.13 -22.82
CA ALA A 78 9.28 -20.70 -22.87
C ALA A 78 9.01 -20.16 -24.29
N GLN A 79 8.38 -19.00 -24.39
CA GLN A 79 7.95 -18.41 -25.67
C GLN A 79 8.82 -17.19 -26.02
N LEU A 80 9.43 -17.20 -27.21
CA LEU A 80 10.17 -16.06 -27.73
C LEU A 80 9.20 -14.92 -28.02
N VAL A 81 9.47 -13.75 -27.46
CA VAL A 81 8.73 -12.52 -27.77
C VAL A 81 9.60 -11.46 -28.42
N GLU A 82 9.00 -10.69 -29.33
CA GLU A 82 9.55 -9.45 -29.89
C GLU A 82 8.55 -8.30 -29.66
N VAL A 83 9.06 -7.08 -29.47
CA VAL A 83 8.24 -5.87 -29.32
C VAL A 83 8.28 -5.06 -30.63
N ARG A 84 7.12 -4.57 -31.08
CA ARG A 84 7.02 -3.79 -32.33
C ARG A 84 7.72 -2.43 -32.29
N HIS A 85 7.73 -1.77 -31.14
CA HIS A 85 8.38 -0.49 -30.93
C HIS A 85 9.45 -0.67 -29.85
N THR A 86 10.70 -0.38 -30.19
CA THR A 86 11.83 -0.38 -29.26
C THR A 86 11.78 0.87 -28.39
N ALA A 87 11.08 0.78 -27.25
CA ALA A 87 11.47 1.56 -26.09
C ALA A 87 12.90 1.15 -25.69
N VAL A 88 13.72 2.13 -25.29
CA VAL A 88 15.00 1.85 -24.62
C VAL A 88 14.67 1.22 -23.28
N LEU A 89 15.14 0.00 -23.03
CA LEU A 89 14.99 -0.63 -21.72
C LEU A 89 15.92 0.05 -20.70
N PRO A 90 15.56 0.08 -19.40
CA PRO A 90 16.52 0.44 -18.36
C PRO A 90 17.72 -0.51 -18.40
N ALA A 91 18.88 -0.03 -17.96
CA ALA A 91 20.04 -0.89 -17.73
C ALA A 91 19.66 -2.02 -16.75
N PRO A 92 20.25 -3.23 -16.84
CA PRO A 92 19.85 -4.33 -15.97
C PRO A 92 20.14 -4.00 -14.49
N GLU A 93 19.07 -3.80 -13.72
CA GLU A 93 19.16 -3.52 -12.29
C GLU A 93 19.50 -4.81 -11.52
N LEU A 94 20.29 -4.67 -10.45
CA LEU A 94 20.65 -5.76 -9.54
C LEU A 94 19.73 -5.85 -8.31
N THR A 95 18.56 -5.21 -8.41
CA THR A 95 17.54 -5.09 -7.38
C THR A 95 16.69 -6.36 -7.29
N VAL A 96 16.07 -6.59 -6.13
CA VAL A 96 15.15 -7.72 -5.90
C VAL A 96 13.75 -7.18 -5.60
N GLU A 97 12.74 -7.60 -6.37
CA GLU A 97 11.35 -7.15 -6.16
C GLU A 97 10.87 -7.49 -4.73
N ALA A 98 10.73 -6.46 -3.88
CA ALA A 98 10.48 -6.63 -2.45
C ALA A 98 9.10 -7.23 -2.10
N ASP A 99 8.10 -7.08 -2.98
CA ASP A 99 6.85 -7.84 -2.98
C ASP A 99 6.37 -8.00 -4.44
N PRO A 100 6.70 -9.10 -5.14
CA PRO A 100 6.33 -9.27 -6.54
C PRO A 100 4.80 -9.45 -6.67
N PRO A 101 4.11 -8.60 -7.45
CA PRO A 101 2.66 -8.68 -7.59
C PRO A 101 2.20 -9.94 -8.34
N ALA A 102 0.96 -10.36 -8.09
CA ALA A 102 0.40 -11.59 -8.66
C ALA A 102 0.31 -11.55 -10.20
N LEU A 103 1.25 -12.23 -10.87
CA LEU A 103 1.38 -12.28 -12.32
C LEU A 103 0.14 -12.88 -13.00
N ARG A 104 -0.38 -12.18 -14.01
CA ARG A 104 -1.50 -12.66 -14.82
C ARG A 104 -0.99 -13.38 -16.07
N PRO A 105 -1.62 -14.47 -16.53
CA PRO A 105 -1.23 -15.17 -17.77
C PRO A 105 -1.64 -14.41 -19.05
N ARG A 106 -1.60 -13.07 -19.02
CA ARG A 106 -1.93 -12.19 -20.15
C ARG A 106 -0.65 -11.68 -20.79
N ARG A 107 -0.51 -11.85 -22.10
CA ARG A 107 0.54 -11.17 -22.88
C ARG A 107 0.26 -9.64 -22.90
N PRO A 108 1.25 -8.78 -22.62
CA PRO A 108 1.11 -7.34 -22.76
C PRO A 108 0.82 -6.90 -24.20
N GLU A 109 0.36 -5.67 -24.38
CA GLU A 109 0.13 -5.09 -25.70
C GLU A 109 1.45 -4.76 -26.41
N GLY A 110 1.46 -4.73 -27.75
CA GLY A 110 2.67 -4.51 -28.56
C GLY A 110 3.65 -5.69 -28.60
N VAL A 111 3.63 -6.57 -27.59
CA VAL A 111 4.40 -7.81 -27.49
C VAL A 111 3.81 -8.88 -28.42
N LYS A 112 4.66 -9.50 -29.24
CA LYS A 112 4.31 -10.62 -30.13
C LYS A 112 5.13 -11.87 -29.81
N VAL A 113 4.47 -13.01 -29.69
CA VAL A 113 5.14 -14.32 -29.68
C VAL A 113 5.56 -14.65 -31.10
N VAL A 114 6.81 -15.09 -31.28
CA VAL A 114 7.42 -15.39 -32.59
C VAL A 114 8.10 -16.76 -32.67
N ASP A 115 8.33 -17.44 -31.55
CA ASP A 115 8.79 -18.84 -31.47
C ASP A 115 8.49 -19.41 -30.07
N ALA A 116 8.72 -20.71 -29.84
CA ALA A 116 8.65 -21.34 -28.51
C ALA A 116 9.61 -22.54 -28.41
N GLY A 117 10.07 -22.86 -27.20
CA GLY A 117 10.95 -24.00 -26.96
C GLY A 117 11.54 -24.07 -25.56
N LEU A 118 12.79 -24.52 -25.47
CA LEU A 118 13.54 -24.72 -24.21
C LEU A 118 14.40 -23.49 -23.92
N ALA A 119 14.14 -22.82 -22.79
CA ALA A 119 15.04 -21.81 -22.25
C ALA A 119 16.14 -22.49 -21.42
N VAL A 120 17.38 -22.03 -21.59
CA VAL A 120 18.58 -22.48 -20.88
C VAL A 120 19.33 -21.24 -20.40
N LEU A 121 19.67 -21.20 -19.12
CA LEU A 121 20.27 -20.03 -18.47
C LEU A 121 21.63 -20.46 -17.89
N THR A 122 22.72 -19.91 -18.42
CA THR A 122 24.11 -20.28 -18.08
C THR A 122 24.83 -19.14 -17.36
N ASN A 123 26.07 -19.36 -16.93
CA ASN A 123 26.99 -18.32 -16.42
C ASN A 123 27.53 -17.34 -17.49
N ARG A 124 27.08 -17.44 -18.75
CA ARG A 124 27.53 -16.53 -19.83
C ARG A 124 26.38 -15.91 -20.62
N ARG A 125 25.21 -16.57 -20.65
CA ARG A 125 24.10 -16.21 -21.53
C ARG A 125 22.78 -16.83 -21.10
N LEU A 126 21.69 -16.17 -21.48
CA LEU A 126 20.40 -16.80 -21.69
C LEU A 126 20.34 -17.35 -23.13
N VAL A 127 19.82 -18.56 -23.32
CA VAL A 127 19.59 -19.17 -24.63
C VAL A 127 18.14 -19.64 -24.71
N LEU A 128 17.53 -19.50 -25.88
CA LEU A 128 16.28 -20.19 -26.23
C LEU A 128 16.54 -21.09 -27.44
N LEU A 129 16.20 -22.37 -27.28
CA LEU A 129 16.27 -23.40 -28.31
C LEU A 129 14.83 -23.65 -28.78
N GLY A 130 14.42 -22.92 -29.82
CA GLY A 130 13.05 -22.88 -30.33
C GLY A 130 12.87 -23.62 -31.66
N GLY A 131 11.61 -23.83 -32.04
CA GLY A 131 11.23 -24.53 -33.28
C GLY A 131 11.64 -23.80 -34.56
N ARG A 132 11.97 -22.50 -34.49
CA ARG A 132 12.52 -21.68 -35.59
C ARG A 132 14.01 -21.40 -35.40
N GLY A 133 14.68 -22.19 -34.57
CA GLY A 133 16.12 -22.14 -34.31
C GLY A 133 16.48 -21.47 -32.99
N ARG A 134 17.74 -21.05 -32.89
CA ARG A 134 18.33 -20.54 -31.64
C ARG A 134 18.15 -19.02 -31.49
N ARG A 135 18.01 -18.58 -30.24
CA ARG A 135 18.30 -17.21 -29.77
C ARG A 135 19.25 -17.28 -28.58
N ASP A 136 20.10 -16.27 -28.46
CA ASP A 136 21.23 -16.23 -27.52
C ASP A 136 21.39 -14.78 -27.04
N TRP A 137 21.42 -14.54 -25.73
CA TRP A 137 21.58 -13.23 -25.11
C TRP A 137 22.75 -13.31 -24.11
N ALA A 138 23.97 -13.14 -24.62
CA ALA A 138 25.18 -13.05 -23.82
C ALA A 138 25.18 -11.82 -22.91
N TYR A 139 25.53 -12.00 -21.63
CA TYR A 139 25.35 -10.97 -20.60
C TYR A 139 26.25 -9.74 -20.84
N GLY A 140 27.52 -9.93 -21.19
CA GLY A 140 28.43 -8.85 -21.60
C GLY A 140 28.06 -8.12 -22.89
N ARG A 141 26.89 -8.40 -23.48
CA ARG A 141 26.30 -7.67 -24.61
C ARG A 141 24.90 -7.12 -24.32
N MET A 142 24.37 -7.34 -23.11
CA MET A 142 23.07 -6.87 -22.66
C MET A 142 23.16 -5.39 -22.29
N THR A 143 22.34 -4.57 -22.94
CA THR A 143 22.29 -3.11 -22.71
C THR A 143 21.05 -2.68 -21.94
N GLY A 144 20.07 -3.57 -21.78
CA GLY A 144 18.92 -3.35 -20.92
C GLY A 144 18.09 -4.61 -20.69
N LEU A 145 17.43 -4.65 -19.53
CA LEU A 145 16.61 -5.75 -19.04
C LEU A 145 15.36 -5.15 -18.39
N SER A 146 14.19 -5.74 -18.62
CA SER A 146 12.96 -5.27 -17.99
C SER A 146 11.99 -6.42 -17.75
N HIS A 147 11.50 -6.50 -16.51
CA HIS A 147 10.51 -7.46 -16.07
C HIS A 147 9.13 -6.78 -16.05
N ASP A 148 8.10 -7.40 -16.63
CA ASP A 148 6.74 -6.84 -16.61
C ASP A 148 6.10 -7.12 -15.24
N PRO A 149 5.63 -6.11 -14.47
CA PRO A 149 5.04 -6.36 -13.16
C PRO A 149 3.67 -7.06 -13.23
N GLY A 150 2.92 -6.92 -14.33
CA GLY A 150 1.59 -7.52 -14.48
C GLY A 150 1.57 -8.91 -15.13
N ALA A 151 2.62 -9.27 -15.86
CA ALA A 151 2.68 -10.46 -16.72
C ALA A 151 4.02 -11.21 -16.60
N PRO A 152 4.07 -12.53 -16.89
CA PRO A 152 5.30 -13.33 -16.86
C PRO A 152 6.19 -13.08 -18.10
N VAL A 153 6.42 -11.82 -18.44
CA VAL A 153 7.31 -11.38 -19.53
C VAL A 153 8.61 -10.84 -18.94
N THR A 154 9.71 -11.11 -19.64
CA THR A 154 10.99 -10.42 -19.50
C THR A 154 11.47 -9.99 -20.88
N LEU A 155 11.79 -8.71 -21.03
CA LEU A 155 12.33 -8.11 -22.23
C LEU A 155 13.82 -7.83 -22.07
N ILE A 156 14.58 -8.05 -23.13
CA ILE A 156 16.05 -7.96 -23.17
C ILE A 156 16.47 -7.17 -24.41
N GLN A 157 17.36 -6.21 -24.19
CA GLN A 157 18.01 -5.43 -25.23
C GLN A 157 19.51 -5.77 -25.24
N VAL A 158 20.07 -6.00 -26.43
CA VAL A 158 21.50 -6.32 -26.61
C VAL A 158 22.08 -5.44 -27.72
N LEU A 159 23.36 -5.09 -27.60
CA LEU A 159 23.99 -4.01 -28.36
C LEU A 159 23.90 -4.18 -29.89
N ASP A 160 24.01 -5.41 -30.41
CA ASP A 160 23.96 -5.69 -31.85
C ASP A 160 22.54 -5.86 -32.43
N ARG A 161 21.47 -5.72 -31.63
CA ARG A 161 20.10 -6.01 -32.10
C ARG A 161 19.22 -4.77 -32.10
N ARG A 162 18.79 -4.37 -33.31
CA ARG A 162 17.75 -3.35 -33.55
C ARG A 162 16.34 -3.71 -33.02
N ARG A 163 16.14 -4.88 -32.39
CA ARG A 163 14.86 -5.29 -31.80
C ARG A 163 15.05 -5.81 -30.38
N THR A 164 14.32 -5.20 -29.45
CA THR A 164 14.09 -5.73 -28.10
C THR A 164 13.31 -7.05 -28.21
N SER A 165 13.85 -8.08 -27.57
CA SER A 165 13.34 -9.45 -27.63
C SER A 165 13.46 -10.10 -26.25
N GLY A 166 12.76 -11.19 -25.97
CA GLY A 166 12.85 -11.83 -24.67
C GLY A 166 11.94 -13.02 -24.53
N LEU A 167 11.52 -13.33 -23.31
CA LEU A 167 10.72 -14.51 -22.99
C LEU A 167 9.38 -14.14 -22.36
N LEU A 168 8.32 -14.79 -22.84
CA LEU A 168 7.06 -15.00 -22.13
C LEU A 168 7.09 -16.40 -21.51
N LEU A 169 6.81 -16.50 -20.22
CA LEU A 169 7.04 -17.69 -19.41
C LEU A 169 5.72 -18.24 -18.83
N PRO A 170 5.67 -19.53 -18.42
CA PRO A 170 4.66 -20.03 -17.49
C PRO A 170 4.67 -19.19 -16.20
N THR A 171 3.49 -18.78 -15.71
CA THR A 171 3.37 -17.87 -14.55
C THR A 171 4.11 -18.37 -13.30
N GLY A 172 4.01 -19.67 -13.01
CA GLY A 172 4.67 -20.30 -11.85
C GLY A 172 6.20 -20.37 -11.94
N ALA A 173 6.79 -20.23 -13.13
CA ALA A 173 8.24 -20.26 -13.32
C ALA A 173 8.88 -18.86 -13.41
N ALA A 174 8.06 -17.81 -13.52
CA ALA A 174 8.54 -16.46 -13.84
C ALA A 174 9.29 -15.79 -12.68
N ALA A 175 8.92 -16.05 -11.42
CA ALA A 175 9.60 -15.48 -10.26
C ALA A 175 11.03 -16.05 -10.09
N ASP A 176 11.17 -17.38 -10.04
CA ASP A 176 12.48 -18.03 -9.97
C ASP A 176 13.34 -17.69 -11.20
N PHE A 177 12.76 -17.57 -12.40
CA PHE A 177 13.49 -17.11 -13.59
C PHE A 177 14.07 -15.71 -13.44
N ARG A 178 13.27 -14.74 -12.98
CA ARG A 178 13.71 -13.35 -12.81
C ARG A 178 14.91 -13.30 -11.87
N PHE A 179 14.75 -13.88 -10.68
CA PHE A 179 15.80 -13.92 -9.68
C PHE A 179 17.06 -14.65 -10.18
N THR A 180 16.91 -15.78 -10.87
CA THR A 180 18.04 -16.51 -11.46
C THR A 180 18.73 -15.72 -12.58
N LEU A 181 18.00 -14.95 -13.38
CA LEU A 181 18.57 -14.11 -14.43
C LEU A 181 19.31 -12.90 -13.84
N THR A 182 18.76 -12.25 -12.81
CA THR A 182 19.44 -11.17 -12.08
C THR A 182 20.74 -11.69 -11.45
N LEU A 183 20.70 -12.85 -10.78
CA LEU A 183 21.91 -13.47 -10.22
C LEU A 183 22.93 -13.86 -11.28
N ALA A 184 22.52 -14.47 -12.40
CA ALA A 184 23.43 -14.85 -13.48
C ALA A 184 24.05 -13.66 -14.21
N PHE A 185 23.31 -12.57 -14.37
CA PHE A 185 23.84 -11.31 -14.89
C PHE A 185 24.82 -10.69 -13.89
N ALA A 186 24.45 -10.60 -12.61
CA ALA A 186 25.30 -10.06 -11.53
C ALA A 186 26.62 -10.85 -11.38
N ASP A 187 26.56 -12.18 -11.45
CA ASP A 187 27.71 -13.08 -11.39
C ASP A 187 28.66 -12.84 -12.59
N ALA A 188 28.11 -12.70 -13.79
CA ALA A 188 28.86 -12.45 -15.02
C ALA A 188 29.42 -11.01 -15.16
N ILE A 189 29.07 -10.09 -14.25
CA ILE A 189 29.71 -8.77 -14.11
C ILE A 189 30.43 -8.60 -12.76
N GLU A 190 30.64 -9.71 -12.02
CA GLU A 190 31.32 -9.77 -10.71
C GLU A 190 30.62 -8.99 -9.57
N GLN A 191 29.38 -8.54 -9.76
CA GLN A 191 28.60 -7.75 -8.80
C GLN A 191 27.59 -8.58 -7.98
N ARG A 192 27.72 -9.92 -7.93
CA ARG A 192 26.85 -10.79 -7.11
C ARG A 192 26.80 -10.38 -5.63
N ALA A 193 27.89 -9.80 -5.11
CA ALA A 193 27.95 -9.25 -3.76
C ALA A 193 26.97 -8.09 -3.51
N ALA A 194 26.65 -7.28 -4.53
CA ALA A 194 25.66 -6.21 -4.42
C ALA A 194 24.23 -6.76 -4.25
N VAL A 195 23.87 -7.83 -4.97
CA VAL A 195 22.57 -8.51 -4.80
C VAL A 195 22.43 -9.10 -3.40
N VAL A 196 23.53 -9.63 -2.83
CA VAL A 196 23.53 -10.12 -1.44
C VAL A 196 23.39 -8.98 -0.43
N ALA A 197 24.03 -7.82 -0.66
CA ALA A 197 23.91 -6.64 0.19
C ALA A 197 22.49 -6.04 0.16
N GLU A 198 21.87 -5.92 -1.01
CA GLU A 198 20.46 -5.54 -1.20
C GLU A 198 19.53 -6.46 -0.39
N LEU A 199 19.75 -7.77 -0.46
CA LEU A 199 18.97 -8.76 0.30
C LEU A 199 19.21 -8.65 1.82
N ASP A 200 20.42 -8.32 2.28
CA ASP A 200 20.71 -8.06 3.70
C ASP A 200 20.05 -6.76 4.20
N GLU A 201 19.99 -5.71 3.38
CA GLU A 201 19.27 -4.46 3.70
C GLU A 201 17.74 -4.69 3.77
N LEU A 202 17.17 -5.39 2.80
CA LEU A 202 15.75 -5.80 2.83
C LEU A 202 15.42 -6.69 4.05
N ILE A 203 16.33 -7.58 4.45
CA ILE A 203 16.18 -8.36 5.70
C ILE A 203 16.22 -7.44 6.93
N ALA A 204 17.09 -6.42 6.96
CA ALA A 204 17.18 -5.47 8.06
C ALA A 204 15.92 -4.60 8.18
N GLU A 205 15.41 -4.06 7.07
CA GLU A 205 14.14 -3.30 7.04
C GLU A 205 12.96 -4.17 7.49
N HIS A 206 12.84 -5.39 6.93
CA HIS A 206 11.79 -6.34 7.31
C HIS A 206 11.87 -6.74 8.78
N THR A 207 13.08 -6.93 9.32
CA THR A 207 13.28 -7.19 10.75
C THR A 207 12.84 -6.00 11.63
N ALA A 208 13.13 -4.76 11.21
CA ALA A 208 12.67 -3.56 11.91
C ALA A 208 11.13 -3.39 11.87
N ALA A 209 10.48 -3.89 10.82
CA ALA A 209 9.03 -3.86 10.63
C ALA A 209 8.25 -4.94 11.41
N GLN A 210 8.92 -5.77 12.23
CA GLN A 210 8.29 -6.90 12.94
C GLN A 210 7.03 -6.49 13.74
N PRO A 211 5.88 -7.17 13.55
CA PRO A 211 4.65 -6.93 14.31
C PRO A 211 4.87 -7.03 15.82
N LYS A 212 4.47 -5.99 16.56
CA LYS A 212 4.61 -5.95 18.02
C LYS A 212 3.33 -6.45 18.68
N ARG A 213 3.47 -7.36 19.66
CA ARG A 213 2.33 -7.96 20.38
C ARG A 213 1.46 -6.85 21.02
N PRO A 214 0.15 -6.79 20.74
CA PRO A 214 -0.71 -5.74 21.27
C PRO A 214 -0.87 -5.86 22.78
N ALA A 215 -0.79 -4.73 23.48
CA ALA A 215 -1.13 -4.66 24.90
C ALA A 215 -2.57 -5.13 25.16
N VAL A 216 -2.75 -5.82 26.29
CA VAL A 216 -4.04 -6.36 26.75
C VAL A 216 -4.91 -5.22 27.27
N LEU A 217 -6.09 -5.04 26.70
CA LEU A 217 -7.08 -4.08 27.17
C LEU A 217 -7.76 -4.59 28.44
N THR A 218 -8.01 -3.67 29.38
CA THR A 218 -8.64 -3.97 30.67
C THR A 218 -10.13 -3.61 30.64
N PRO A 219 -10.98 -4.23 31.50
CA PRO A 219 -12.40 -3.86 31.61
C PRO A 219 -12.64 -2.39 31.96
N ALA A 220 -11.69 -1.74 32.66
CA ALA A 220 -11.76 -0.32 33.00
C ALA A 220 -11.77 0.59 31.76
N GLN A 221 -11.10 0.18 30.67
CA GLN A 221 -11.03 0.91 29.40
C GLN A 221 -12.32 0.80 28.56
N ALA A 222 -13.31 0.00 29.00
CA ALA A 222 -14.58 -0.14 28.30
C ALA A 222 -15.43 1.14 28.41
N ARG A 223 -15.53 1.89 27.30
CA ARG A 223 -16.44 3.05 27.14
C ARG A 223 -17.90 2.61 27.04
N VAL A 224 -18.81 3.33 27.72
CA VAL A 224 -20.24 2.97 27.87
C VAL A 224 -20.96 2.81 26.51
N THR A 225 -20.54 3.51 25.46
CA THR A 225 -21.06 3.36 24.09
C THR A 225 -20.93 1.94 23.53
N ALA A 226 -20.04 1.11 24.07
CA ALA A 226 -19.85 -0.29 23.66
C ALA A 226 -20.72 -1.30 24.44
N LEU A 227 -21.67 -0.83 25.27
CA LEU A 227 -22.71 -1.63 25.88
C LEU A 227 -23.72 -2.15 24.83
N VAL A 228 -23.96 -1.40 23.77
CA VAL A 228 -25.00 -1.67 22.76
C VAL A 228 -24.59 -2.79 21.79
N PRO A 229 -25.32 -3.92 21.71
CA PRO A 229 -25.09 -4.94 20.69
C PRO A 229 -25.31 -4.36 19.28
N GLY A 230 -24.32 -4.53 18.39
CA GLY A 230 -24.35 -3.99 17.02
C GLY A 230 -23.90 -2.52 16.88
N GLY A 231 -23.57 -1.83 17.97
CA GLY A 231 -23.20 -0.41 17.95
C GLY A 231 -24.38 0.51 17.59
N ARG A 232 -24.10 1.77 17.20
CA ARG A 232 -25.14 2.81 16.96
C ARG A 232 -26.25 2.39 15.96
N ARG A 233 -26.03 1.41 15.08
CA ARG A 233 -27.02 0.95 14.08
C ARG A 233 -28.30 0.37 14.70
N THR A 234 -28.24 -0.25 15.87
CA THR A 234 -29.44 -0.81 16.55
C THR A 234 -30.21 0.23 17.36
N VAL A 235 -29.56 1.31 17.81
CA VAL A 235 -30.20 2.40 18.58
C VAL A 235 -31.25 3.12 17.73
N ALA A 236 -30.95 3.37 16.45
CA ALA A 236 -31.88 4.03 15.52
C ALA A 236 -33.18 3.24 15.31
N VAL A 237 -33.10 1.90 15.25
CA VAL A 237 -34.25 1.01 15.06
C VAL A 237 -35.11 0.94 16.34
N GLY A 238 -34.47 0.89 17.52
CA GLY A 238 -35.18 0.89 18.80
C GLY A 238 -35.99 2.18 19.05
N ALA A 239 -35.41 3.34 18.72
CA ALA A 239 -36.10 4.62 18.83
C ALA A 239 -37.29 4.73 17.85
N ALA A 240 -37.15 4.19 16.63
CA ALA A 240 -38.22 4.19 15.63
C ALA A 240 -39.45 3.36 16.08
N LEU A 241 -39.27 2.18 16.67
CA LEU A 241 -40.40 1.39 17.19
C LEU A 241 -41.09 2.06 18.39
N ALA A 242 -40.33 2.70 19.29
CA ALA A 242 -40.92 3.37 20.45
C ALA A 242 -41.85 4.55 20.08
N LEU A 243 -41.57 5.22 18.96
CA LEU A 243 -42.37 6.36 18.46
C LEU A 243 -43.61 5.95 17.64
N LEU A 244 -43.73 4.69 17.22
CA LEU A 244 -44.84 4.23 16.38
C LEU A 244 -46.06 3.70 17.18
N VAL A 245 -45.92 3.45 18.48
CA VAL A 245 -47.00 2.87 19.32
C VAL A 245 -48.15 3.86 19.64
N PRO A 246 -47.94 5.16 19.93
CA PRO A 246 -49.05 6.06 20.26
C PRO A 246 -49.76 6.67 19.04
N ALA A 247 -49.30 6.42 17.81
CA ALA A 247 -49.81 7.07 16.59
C ALA A 247 -51.06 6.40 15.98
N MET A 248 -51.37 5.15 16.34
CA MET A 248 -52.41 4.33 15.69
C MET A 248 -53.83 4.48 16.27
N LEU A 249 -54.16 5.62 16.89
CA LEU A 249 -55.46 5.85 17.55
C LEU A 249 -56.25 7.08 17.06
N VAL A 250 -55.74 7.86 16.09
CA VAL A 250 -56.44 9.07 15.60
C VAL A 250 -56.32 9.21 14.06
N ALA A 251 -57.09 8.40 13.30
CA ALA A 251 -57.55 8.70 11.93
C ALA A 251 -58.46 7.59 11.37
N SER A 252 -59.73 7.54 11.80
CA SER A 252 -60.73 6.68 11.16
C SER A 252 -61.48 7.44 10.06
N ASN A 253 -61.35 7.03 8.78
CA ASN A 253 -62.47 6.90 7.81
C ASN A 253 -62.02 6.35 6.42
N PRO A 254 -62.94 5.83 5.59
CA PRO A 254 -62.64 4.81 4.57
C PRO A 254 -62.51 5.34 3.11
N PRO A 255 -62.06 4.51 2.14
CA PRO A 255 -61.70 4.97 0.80
C PRO A 255 -62.87 5.03 -0.22
N THR A 256 -62.79 6.00 -1.13
CA THR A 256 -63.53 6.03 -2.41
C THR A 256 -62.60 5.75 -3.60
N ARG A 257 -63.15 5.53 -4.80
CA ARG A 257 -62.51 4.73 -5.87
C ARG A 257 -62.66 5.37 -7.26
N ALA A 258 -61.72 5.01 -8.14
CA ALA A 258 -61.71 5.26 -9.59
C ALA A 258 -61.41 6.70 -10.05
N GLY A 259 -60.82 6.82 -11.24
CA GLY A 259 -60.31 8.08 -11.81
C GLY A 259 -59.08 7.85 -12.70
N SER A 260 -59.30 7.34 -13.90
CA SER A 260 -58.27 7.24 -14.95
C SER A 260 -58.29 8.48 -15.84
N GLU A 261 -57.14 9.02 -16.25
CA GLU A 261 -56.82 9.13 -17.69
C GLU A 261 -55.35 9.51 -17.99
N ARG A 262 -55.10 9.78 -19.28
CA ARG A 262 -53.84 9.67 -20.01
C ARG A 262 -52.84 10.82 -19.81
N ALA A 263 -51.60 10.50 -20.17
CA ALA A 263 -50.49 11.40 -20.37
C ALA A 263 -50.74 12.53 -21.39
N ALA A 264 -50.01 13.64 -21.21
CA ALA A 264 -49.57 14.54 -22.26
C ALA A 264 -48.11 14.96 -21.96
N ALA A 265 -47.33 15.31 -22.98
CA ALA A 265 -45.93 15.69 -22.85
C ALA A 265 -45.67 17.08 -23.47
N ALA A 266 -44.79 17.89 -22.86
CA ALA A 266 -44.35 19.16 -23.42
C ALA A 266 -42.93 19.56 -22.93
N THR A 267 -42.00 19.52 -23.87
CA THR A 267 -40.70 20.24 -23.92
C THR A 267 -40.77 21.04 -25.26
N PRO A 268 -40.05 22.16 -25.52
CA PRO A 268 -38.77 22.56 -24.92
C PRO A 268 -38.52 24.10 -24.75
N GLY A 269 -37.28 24.46 -24.37
CA GLY A 269 -36.65 25.77 -24.65
C GLY A 269 -36.62 26.79 -23.50
N ALA A 270 -35.66 27.71 -23.42
CA ALA A 270 -34.40 27.83 -24.18
C ALA A 270 -33.33 28.68 -23.45
N THR A 271 -32.05 28.36 -23.73
CA THR A 271 -30.81 29.18 -23.80
C THR A 271 -30.67 30.51 -23.04
N GLY A 272 -29.58 30.67 -22.27
CA GLY A 272 -29.08 31.98 -21.80
C GLY A 272 -27.61 31.95 -21.31
N THR A 273 -26.70 32.64 -22.03
CA THR A 273 -25.22 32.81 -21.81
C THR A 273 -24.73 33.77 -22.92
N PRO A 274 -23.70 34.65 -22.79
CA PRO A 274 -22.67 34.85 -21.75
C PRO A 274 -22.90 36.17 -20.94
N ALA A 275 -21.98 36.91 -20.28
CA ALA A 275 -20.51 37.09 -20.36
C ALA A 275 -19.88 37.68 -19.04
N PRO A 276 -18.53 37.84 -18.94
CA PRO A 276 -17.81 38.21 -17.69
C PRO A 276 -17.56 39.73 -17.56
N PRO A 277 -17.06 40.28 -16.42
CA PRO A 277 -15.64 40.23 -16.02
C PRO A 277 -15.46 40.02 -14.47
N HIS A 278 -14.42 40.39 -13.69
CA HIS A 278 -13.15 41.15 -13.85
C HIS A 278 -12.09 40.68 -12.79
N VAL A 279 -10.79 40.84 -13.13
CA VAL A 279 -9.60 41.25 -12.33
C VAL A 279 -9.41 40.81 -10.85
N ALA A 280 -8.18 40.35 -10.54
CA ALA A 280 -7.64 40.18 -9.19
C ALA A 280 -6.55 41.23 -8.85
N PRO A 281 -6.35 41.60 -7.57
CA PRO A 281 -5.20 42.40 -7.12
C PRO A 281 -3.99 41.52 -6.79
N ALA A 282 -2.81 41.89 -7.29
CA ALA A 282 -1.54 41.28 -6.88
C ALA A 282 -1.05 41.90 -5.55
N VAL A 283 -0.62 41.06 -4.60
CA VAL A 283 0.01 41.51 -3.35
C VAL A 283 1.53 41.53 -3.53
N GLN A 284 2.16 42.66 -3.19
CA GLN A 284 3.58 42.89 -3.39
C GLN A 284 4.46 42.06 -2.43
N VAL A 285 5.56 41.52 -2.94
CA VAL A 285 6.65 40.97 -2.12
C VAL A 285 7.56 42.13 -1.68
N ARG A 286 7.70 42.35 -0.37
CA ARG A 286 8.79 43.15 0.18
C ARG A 286 9.98 42.24 0.52
N PRO A 287 11.21 42.55 0.06
CA PRO A 287 12.40 41.89 0.58
C PRO A 287 12.64 42.34 2.03
N SER A 288 12.89 41.39 2.93
CA SER A 288 13.33 41.68 4.30
C SER A 288 14.83 41.42 4.41
N THR A 289 15.54 42.26 5.17
CA THR A 289 17.01 42.31 5.21
C THR A 289 17.64 41.18 6.03
N SER A 290 18.83 40.76 5.61
CA SER A 290 19.66 39.79 6.34
C SER A 290 20.27 40.41 7.62
N PRO A 291 20.28 39.69 8.76
CA PRO A 291 21.04 40.08 9.95
C PRO A 291 22.47 39.50 9.96
N GLU A 292 23.39 40.27 10.55
CA GLU A 292 24.84 40.05 10.63
C GLU A 292 25.24 38.95 11.65
N PRO A 293 26.36 38.20 11.45
CA PRO A 293 26.71 37.06 12.32
C PRO A 293 27.22 37.48 13.71
N SER A 294 26.44 37.14 14.75
CA SER A 294 26.83 37.36 16.15
C SER A 294 27.84 36.32 16.66
N ARG A 295 28.77 36.76 17.52
CA ARG A 295 29.87 35.94 18.06
C ARG A 295 29.37 34.85 19.02
N ALA A 296 29.96 33.65 18.91
CA ALA A 296 29.70 32.54 19.82
C ALA A 296 30.19 32.82 21.26
N ARG A 297 29.48 32.29 22.25
CA ARG A 297 29.85 32.27 23.67
C ARG A 297 29.93 30.81 24.16
N PRO A 298 30.89 30.43 25.04
CA PRO A 298 31.02 29.04 25.49
C PRO A 298 29.79 28.50 26.23
N ALA A 299 29.53 27.20 26.09
CA ALA A 299 28.39 26.52 26.69
C ALA A 299 28.72 25.91 28.07
N PRO A 300 27.78 25.89 29.03
CA PRO A 300 27.90 25.14 30.28
C PRO A 300 27.74 23.62 30.05
N PRO A 301 28.16 22.77 31.01
CA PRO A 301 28.18 21.31 30.84
C PRO A 301 26.78 20.68 30.69
N ARG A 302 26.74 19.54 29.97
CA ARG A 302 25.52 18.77 29.70
C ARG A 302 24.89 18.20 30.97
N GLY A 303 23.69 18.65 31.31
CA GLY A 303 22.74 17.84 32.06
C GLY A 303 22.25 16.65 31.22
N THR A 304 21.83 15.56 31.89
CA THR A 304 21.27 14.38 31.23
C THR A 304 19.97 14.72 30.48
N PRO A 305 19.75 14.20 29.26
CA PRO A 305 18.50 14.45 28.55
C PRO A 305 17.32 13.77 29.24
N GLN A 306 16.47 14.56 29.89
CA GLN A 306 15.09 14.11 30.15
C GLN A 306 14.37 13.95 28.80
N PRO A 307 13.48 12.95 28.64
CA PRO A 307 12.66 12.87 27.43
C PRO A 307 11.81 14.14 27.32
N PRO A 308 11.66 14.72 26.11
CA PRO A 308 10.94 15.97 25.95
C PRO A 308 9.50 15.83 26.44
N VAL A 309 9.10 16.68 27.40
CA VAL A 309 7.72 16.73 27.90
C VAL A 309 6.83 17.23 26.76
N GLU A 310 6.27 16.26 26.05
CA GLU A 310 5.56 16.44 24.78
C GLU A 310 4.34 17.35 24.99
N ARG A 311 4.44 18.60 24.54
CA ARG A 311 3.37 19.59 24.68
C ARG A 311 2.20 19.19 23.80
N ARG A 312 1.21 18.50 24.37
CA ARG A 312 0.03 18.01 23.64
C ARG A 312 -1.17 18.97 23.67
N CYS A 313 -1.11 20.05 24.45
CA CYS A 313 -2.16 21.08 24.63
C CYS A 313 -3.59 20.51 24.86
N GLY A 314 -3.69 19.45 25.67
CA GLY A 314 -4.96 18.78 25.97
C GLY A 314 -5.44 17.79 24.90
N ALA A 315 -4.64 17.50 23.87
CA ALA A 315 -4.83 16.31 23.05
C ALA A 315 -4.49 15.06 23.87
N PRO A 316 -5.25 13.95 23.71
CA PRO A 316 -4.89 12.67 24.32
C PRO A 316 -3.47 12.24 23.91
N ALA A 317 -2.75 11.59 24.83
CA ALA A 317 -1.55 10.85 24.48
C ALA A 317 -1.87 9.89 23.33
N ASN A 318 -1.06 9.94 22.26
CA ASN A 318 -1.28 9.21 21.02
C ASN A 318 0.07 8.92 20.32
N PRO A 319 0.19 7.81 19.58
CA PRO A 319 1.47 7.36 19.01
C PRO A 319 1.94 8.14 17.77
N PHE A 320 1.15 9.11 17.28
CA PHE A 320 1.43 9.83 16.02
C PHE A 320 2.11 11.19 16.23
N GLY A 321 2.28 11.61 17.48
CA GLY A 321 2.79 12.93 17.85
C GLY A 321 1.78 14.06 17.62
N TYR A 322 0.46 13.76 17.62
CA TYR A 322 -0.56 14.77 17.29
C TYR A 322 -0.93 15.62 18.51
N ASP A 323 -1.10 16.92 18.31
CA ASP A 323 -1.43 17.91 19.35
C ASP A 323 -2.49 18.95 18.94
N PHE A 324 -2.78 19.87 19.87
CA PHE A 324 -3.60 21.08 19.64
C PHE A 324 -2.82 22.40 19.83
N CYS A 325 -1.49 22.35 19.94
CA CYS A 325 -0.61 23.49 20.22
C CYS A 325 -0.34 24.38 18.99
N GLY A 326 -0.35 23.79 17.79
CA GLY A 326 0.00 24.48 16.55
C GLY A 326 1.28 23.92 15.94
N GLY A 327 1.29 23.76 14.61
CA GLY A 327 2.38 23.10 13.89
C GLY A 327 2.04 22.93 12.41
N GLN A 328 2.37 21.77 11.83
CA GLN A 328 1.98 21.40 10.47
C GLN A 328 0.54 20.86 10.43
N ARG A 329 -0.26 21.32 9.45
CA ARG A 329 -1.62 20.83 9.22
C ARG A 329 -1.59 19.42 8.60
N ILE A 330 -2.10 18.44 9.33
CA ILE A 330 -2.09 17.03 8.92
C ILE A 330 -3.08 16.81 7.76
N ARG A 331 -2.60 16.84 6.51
CA ARG A 331 -3.40 16.51 5.30
C ARG A 331 -3.43 15.00 4.98
N ARG A 332 -2.36 14.28 5.35
CA ARG A 332 -2.25 12.82 5.25
C ARG A 332 -2.09 12.26 6.69
N PRO A 333 -3.18 11.93 7.39
CA PRO A 333 -3.09 11.31 8.71
C PRO A 333 -2.58 9.87 8.58
N ALA A 334 -1.96 9.34 9.64
CA ALA A 334 -1.48 7.97 9.70
C ALA A 334 -2.65 6.97 9.56
N ALA A 335 -2.41 5.82 8.93
CA ALA A 335 -3.46 4.85 8.60
C ALA A 335 -4.28 4.39 9.83
N GLY A 336 -3.62 4.24 10.99
CA GLY A 336 -4.27 3.87 12.26
C GLY A 336 -4.89 5.03 13.05
N VAL A 337 -5.05 6.24 12.48
CA VAL A 337 -5.60 7.41 13.21
C VAL A 337 -6.98 7.12 13.82
N CYS A 338 -7.82 6.38 13.10
CA CYS A 338 -9.18 6.02 13.53
C CYS A 338 -9.24 4.83 14.51
N ASP A 339 -8.11 4.18 14.78
CA ASP A 339 -8.00 3.20 15.87
C ASP A 339 -7.73 3.89 17.23
N TRP A 340 -7.42 5.19 17.22
CA TRP A 340 -7.06 5.98 18.40
C TRP A 340 -8.01 7.17 18.66
N PHE A 341 -8.47 7.82 17.58
CA PHE A 341 -9.42 8.92 17.64
C PHE A 341 -10.77 8.49 17.05
N ASP A 342 -11.86 8.99 17.64
CA ASP A 342 -13.22 8.73 17.15
C ASP A 342 -13.46 9.45 15.82
N CYS A 343 -13.09 8.82 14.69
CA CYS A 343 -13.28 9.38 13.36
C CYS A 343 -14.76 9.49 12.96
N VAL A 344 -15.09 10.56 12.22
CA VAL A 344 -16.41 10.73 11.59
C VAL A 344 -16.69 9.66 10.52
N PRO A 345 -17.96 9.31 10.23
CA PRO A 345 -18.30 8.40 9.14
C PRO A 345 -17.80 8.95 7.79
N GLY A 346 -17.08 8.12 7.02
CA GLY A 346 -16.57 8.52 5.71
C GLY A 346 -15.24 9.30 5.73
N PHE A 347 -14.61 9.49 6.89
CA PHE A 347 -13.31 10.17 7.10
C PHE A 347 -12.25 10.01 5.98
N TRP A 348 -12.05 8.80 5.46
CA TRP A 348 -11.06 8.51 4.43
C TRP A 348 -11.41 9.05 3.03
N SER A 349 -12.69 9.35 2.79
CA SER A 349 -13.22 9.98 1.57
C SER A 349 -13.25 11.52 1.66
N GLU A 350 -13.26 12.08 2.86
CA GLU A 350 -13.25 13.53 3.09
C GLU A 350 -11.94 14.18 2.62
N ARG A 351 -11.94 15.48 2.28
CA ARG A 351 -10.75 16.20 1.79
C ARG A 351 -10.50 17.49 2.58
N GLY A 352 -9.25 17.73 2.95
CA GLY A 352 -8.85 18.85 3.81
C GLY A 352 -7.66 18.48 4.70
N TRP A 353 -7.63 19.04 5.92
CA TRP A 353 -6.71 18.65 6.99
C TRP A 353 -7.46 18.15 8.23
N LEU A 354 -6.72 17.52 9.15
CA LEU A 354 -7.24 16.92 10.37
C LEU A 354 -7.76 17.99 11.35
N VAL A 355 -9.01 17.83 11.77
CA VAL A 355 -9.70 18.72 12.72
C VAL A 355 -10.44 17.92 13.77
N GLN A 356 -10.56 18.47 14.98
CA GLN A 356 -11.49 17.98 15.98
C GLN A 356 -12.81 18.76 15.87
N CYS A 357 -13.91 18.03 15.87
CA CYS A 357 -15.28 18.54 15.88
C CYS A 357 -15.77 18.80 17.32
N ARG A 358 -16.89 19.52 17.50
CA ARG A 358 -17.35 19.90 18.85
C ARG A 358 -17.75 18.71 19.70
N ASP A 359 -18.42 17.72 19.09
CA ASP A 359 -18.77 16.41 19.69
C ASP A 359 -17.55 15.57 20.13
N GLY A 360 -16.33 16.02 19.83
CA GLY A 360 -15.06 15.39 20.18
C GLY A 360 -14.49 14.48 19.10
N SER A 361 -15.26 14.19 18.04
CA SER A 361 -14.84 13.37 16.89
C SER A 361 -13.76 14.06 16.05
N VAL A 362 -13.16 13.31 15.13
CA VAL A 362 -12.09 13.80 14.25
C VAL A 362 -12.47 13.62 12.77
N SER A 363 -12.33 14.69 11.99
CA SER A 363 -12.68 14.76 10.56
C SER A 363 -11.47 15.22 9.73
N ARG A 364 -11.47 14.90 8.43
CA ARG A 364 -10.50 15.41 7.44
C ARG A 364 -11.08 16.57 6.62
N THR A 365 -12.22 17.16 7.02
CA THR A 365 -12.86 18.33 6.37
C THR A 365 -12.21 19.69 6.70
N GLY A 366 -11.07 19.73 7.41
CA GLY A 366 -10.40 20.98 7.75
C GLY A 366 -10.07 21.82 6.51
N GLY A 367 -10.60 23.05 6.48
CA GLY A 367 -10.46 23.98 5.34
C GLY A 367 -11.61 24.00 4.34
N GLN A 368 -12.62 23.13 4.51
CA GLN A 368 -13.89 23.24 3.79
C GLN A 368 -14.81 24.28 4.44
N ARG A 369 -15.81 24.76 3.70
CA ARG A 369 -16.90 25.60 4.26
C ARG A 369 -17.71 24.81 5.30
N ASP A 370 -18.05 23.57 4.97
CA ASP A 370 -18.91 22.68 5.76
C ASP A 370 -18.11 21.79 6.73
N VAL A 371 -17.07 22.37 7.35
CA VAL A 371 -16.16 21.66 8.26
C VAL A 371 -16.90 21.10 9.49
N CYS A 372 -16.76 19.80 9.74
CA CYS A 372 -17.51 19.07 10.77
C CYS A 372 -19.05 19.20 10.65
N ALA A 373 -19.59 19.27 9.42
CA ALA A 373 -21.03 19.16 9.18
C ALA A 373 -21.62 17.89 9.82
N GLY A 374 -22.75 18.02 10.51
CA GLY A 374 -23.36 16.93 11.30
C GLY A 374 -22.67 16.62 12.64
N HIS A 375 -21.51 17.22 12.94
CA HIS A 375 -20.69 16.98 14.12
C HIS A 375 -20.49 18.25 14.97
N GLU A 376 -21.56 19.05 15.09
CA GLU A 376 -21.59 20.32 15.85
C GLU A 376 -20.56 21.39 15.39
N GLY A 377 -19.93 21.21 14.22
CA GLY A 377 -18.97 22.15 13.65
C GLY A 377 -17.57 22.07 14.28
N LEU A 378 -16.67 22.93 13.78
CA LEU A 378 -15.25 22.94 14.14
C LEU A 378 -15.02 23.32 15.62
N ARG A 379 -14.22 22.52 16.32
CA ARG A 379 -13.71 22.81 17.68
C ARG A 379 -12.28 23.32 17.67
N ARG A 380 -11.40 22.69 16.88
CA ARG A 380 -9.97 23.03 16.74
C ARG A 380 -9.31 22.27 15.59
N THR A 381 -8.19 22.77 15.08
CA THR A 381 -7.31 22.00 14.17
C THR A 381 -6.44 21.04 14.98
N VAL A 382 -6.10 19.89 14.39
CA VAL A 382 -5.11 18.94 14.92
C VAL A 382 -3.79 19.12 14.16
N TRP A 383 -2.69 19.15 14.89
CA TRP A 383 -1.35 19.46 14.35
C TRP A 383 -0.35 18.33 14.64
N ARG A 384 0.80 18.42 13.98
CA ARG A 384 2.02 17.61 14.16
C ARG A 384 3.23 18.50 13.89
#